data_AF-A0A1G5FJV3-F1
#
_entry.id   AF-A0A1G5FJV3-F1
#
_cell.length_a   1.000
_cell.length_b   1.000
_cell.length_c   1.000
_cell.angle_alpha   90.00
_cell.angle_beta   90.00
_cell.angle_gamma   90.00
#
_symmetry.space_group_name_H-M   'P 1'
#
loop_
_entity.id
_entity.type
_entity.pdbx_description
1 polymer ?
#
loop_
_entity_poly.entity_id
_entity_poly.type
_entity_poly.pdbx_seq_one_letter_code
_entity_poly.pdbx_strand_id
1 'polypeptide(L)'
;MKINRLICGAGTLMTALLLVACKPSPEKLSEAEALKAALVEAKNNAENTYLDITDSSLRGTLDELAQKESAIENKDFSKLSDSMLEYYVPKMTELTGEYQSIQLTLDAKLAEDNAKREAALKEAMLNATVINNTEFTITEMVLHDMTSDEYSANLLGDGITVAAGYTLVGVDLDIKIDSAQWEIVIKDDGGKAYSFVCGDFNQASREGIYITLSYDSTAGTGVADIQNQ
;
A
#
# COMPACT_ATOMS: atom_id res chain seq x y z
N MET A 1 20.09 -102.86 6.63
CA MET A 1 21.35 -102.67 7.38
C MET A 1 22.42 -102.09 6.46
N LYS A 2 22.64 -100.77 6.53
CA LYS A 2 23.96 -100.07 6.48
C LYS A 2 23.71 -98.58 6.73
N ILE A 3 24.64 -97.97 7.45
CA ILE A 3 24.50 -96.80 8.35
C ILE A 3 25.05 -95.51 7.72
N ASN A 4 24.40 -94.39 8.07
CA ASN A 4 24.81 -92.95 8.15
C ASN A 4 25.79 -92.32 7.15
N ARG A 5 25.45 -91.08 6.74
CA ARG A 5 26.21 -89.86 7.08
C ARG A 5 25.41 -88.57 6.85
N LEU A 6 25.59 -87.63 7.77
CA LEU A 6 24.96 -86.32 7.95
C LEU A 6 25.99 -85.26 7.55
N ILE A 7 25.74 -84.37 6.57
CA ILE A 7 26.57 -83.16 6.33
C ILE A 7 25.69 -82.00 5.81
N CYS A 8 25.87 -80.83 6.45
CA CYS A 8 25.32 -79.50 6.21
C CYS A 8 25.69 -78.85 4.85
N GLY A 9 24.95 -77.79 4.49
CA GLY A 9 25.41 -76.72 3.59
C GLY A 9 24.28 -76.18 2.69
N ALA A 10 23.71 -75.00 2.96
CA ALA A 10 24.19 -73.67 2.52
C ALA A 10 24.17 -73.55 0.97
N GLY A 11 23.48 -72.61 0.32
CA GLY A 11 22.85 -71.39 0.80
C GLY A 11 22.08 -70.71 -0.33
N THR A 12 21.00 -70.04 0.05
CA THR A 12 20.29 -69.07 -0.78
C THR A 12 21.12 -67.79 -0.80
N LEU A 13 21.94 -67.59 -1.85
CA LEU A 13 22.60 -66.29 -2.06
C LEU A 13 21.56 -65.36 -2.70
N MET A 14 20.71 -64.79 -1.85
CA MET A 14 19.86 -63.67 -2.21
C MET A 14 20.77 -62.44 -2.26
N THR A 15 21.23 -62.07 -3.46
CA THR A 15 21.99 -60.85 -3.72
C THR A 15 21.07 -59.66 -3.49
N ALA A 16 20.97 -59.23 -2.24
CA ALA A 16 20.48 -57.91 -1.90
C ALA A 16 21.51 -56.91 -2.45
N LEU A 17 21.21 -56.34 -3.62
CA LEU A 17 21.80 -55.09 -4.07
C LEU A 17 21.49 -54.04 -3.00
N LEU A 18 22.43 -53.87 -2.07
CA LEU A 18 22.46 -52.72 -1.18
C LEU A 18 22.52 -51.49 -2.07
N LEU A 19 21.39 -50.78 -2.20
CA LEU A 19 21.35 -49.39 -2.59
C LEU A 19 22.13 -48.60 -1.54
N VAL A 20 23.46 -48.63 -1.63
CA VAL A 20 24.29 -47.61 -0.99
C VAL A 20 23.91 -46.31 -1.66
N ALA A 21 23.05 -45.53 -1.00
CA ALA A 21 22.89 -44.14 -1.32
C ALA A 21 24.28 -43.51 -1.19
N CYS A 22 24.97 -43.32 -2.32
CA CYS A 22 26.19 -42.55 -2.34
C CYS A 22 25.85 -41.19 -1.71
N LYS A 23 26.57 -40.84 -0.65
CA LYS A 23 26.49 -39.52 -0.05
C LYS A 23 26.73 -38.46 -1.14
N PRO A 24 26.14 -37.28 -0.99
CA PRO A 24 26.31 -36.25 -1.99
C PRO A 24 27.76 -35.77 -1.99
N SER A 25 28.23 -35.33 -3.15
CA SER A 25 29.53 -34.67 -3.24
C SER A 25 29.51 -33.37 -2.42
N PRO A 26 30.63 -32.98 -1.77
CA PRO A 26 30.69 -31.74 -0.98
C PRO A 26 30.28 -30.49 -1.78
N GLU A 27 30.62 -30.45 -3.06
CA GLU A 27 30.27 -29.36 -3.97
C GLU A 27 28.75 -29.27 -4.18
N LYS A 28 28.09 -30.40 -4.46
CA LYS A 28 26.63 -30.44 -4.66
C LYS A 28 25.85 -30.18 -3.38
N LEU A 29 26.35 -30.67 -2.25
CA LEU A 29 25.75 -30.39 -0.95
C LEU A 29 25.82 -28.89 -0.62
N SER A 30 26.98 -28.26 -0.81
CA SER A 30 27.18 -26.82 -0.60
C SER A 30 26.27 -25.98 -1.52
N GLU A 31 26.16 -26.35 -2.80
CA GLU A 31 25.26 -25.70 -3.76
C GLU A 31 23.79 -25.77 -3.29
N ALA A 32 23.33 -26.94 -2.88
CA ALA A 32 21.96 -27.14 -2.40
C ALA A 32 21.67 -26.37 -1.12
N GLU A 33 22.61 -26.33 -0.16
CA GLU A 33 22.46 -25.57 1.09
C GLU A 33 22.44 -24.06 0.84
N ALA A 34 23.28 -23.54 -0.06
CA ALA A 34 23.28 -22.14 -0.45
C ALA A 34 21.94 -21.74 -1.11
N LEU A 35 21.41 -22.58 -2.01
CA LEU A 35 20.11 -22.34 -2.64
C LEU A 35 18.95 -22.41 -1.65
N LYS A 36 19.02 -23.31 -0.65
CA LYS A 36 18.03 -23.36 0.43
C LYS A 36 18.01 -22.05 1.23
N ALA A 37 19.19 -21.52 1.57
CA ALA A 37 19.30 -20.25 2.28
C ALA A 37 18.72 -19.09 1.45
N ALA A 38 19.05 -19.03 0.16
CA ALA A 38 18.52 -18.02 -0.75
C ALA A 38 16.99 -18.10 -0.90
N LEU A 39 16.43 -19.31 -0.95
CA LEU A 39 14.98 -19.53 -0.98
C LEU A 39 14.30 -19.00 0.27
N VAL A 40 14.84 -19.33 1.45
CA VAL A 40 14.31 -18.85 2.74
C VAL A 40 14.38 -17.32 2.84
N GLU A 41 15.47 -16.72 2.38
CA GLU A 41 15.61 -15.27 2.33
C GLU A 41 14.58 -14.62 1.39
N ALA A 42 14.44 -15.14 0.16
CA ALA A 42 13.46 -14.64 -0.81
C ALA A 42 12.01 -14.74 -0.29
N LYS A 43 11.67 -15.85 0.36
CA LYS A 43 10.38 -16.04 1.04
C LYS A 43 10.16 -15.00 2.12
N ASN A 44 11.11 -14.87 3.05
CA ASN A 44 10.97 -13.96 4.19
C ASN A 44 10.80 -12.51 3.73
N ASN A 45 11.55 -12.09 2.71
CA ASN A 45 11.39 -10.75 2.13
C ASN A 45 9.96 -10.56 1.60
N ALA A 46 9.47 -11.49 0.79
CA ALA A 46 8.13 -11.39 0.20
C ALA A 46 7.03 -11.41 1.27
N GLU A 47 7.10 -12.32 2.24
CA GLU A 47 6.11 -12.40 3.31
C GLU A 47 6.14 -11.17 4.22
N ASN A 48 7.32 -10.64 4.55
CA ASN A 48 7.43 -9.42 5.37
C ASN A 48 6.88 -8.20 4.62
N THR A 49 7.27 -7.99 3.35
CA THR A 49 6.71 -6.88 2.56
C THR A 49 5.20 -7.01 2.40
N TYR A 50 4.68 -8.23 2.26
CA TYR A 50 3.24 -8.47 2.20
C TYR A 50 2.51 -8.05 3.50
N LEU A 51 3.14 -8.17 4.66
CA LEU A 51 2.56 -7.71 5.93
C LEU A 51 2.48 -6.17 6.03
N ASP A 52 3.31 -5.46 5.27
CA ASP A 52 3.40 -4.00 5.29
C ASP A 52 2.48 -3.32 4.24
N ILE A 53 1.85 -4.08 3.35
CA ILE A 53 0.89 -3.56 2.36
C ILE A 53 -0.56 -3.81 2.78
N THR A 54 -1.47 -2.96 2.30
CA THR A 54 -2.91 -3.09 2.57
C THR A 54 -3.62 -4.05 1.60
N ASP A 55 -2.98 -4.37 0.48
CA ASP A 55 -3.51 -5.23 -0.58
C ASP A 55 -3.38 -6.73 -0.24
N SER A 56 -4.51 -7.44 -0.24
CA SER A 56 -4.57 -8.88 0.06
C SER A 56 -4.64 -9.80 -1.17
N SER A 57 -4.61 -9.25 -2.38
CA SER A 57 -4.76 -9.99 -3.64
C SER A 57 -3.66 -11.03 -3.90
N LEU A 58 -2.47 -10.81 -3.34
CA LEU A 58 -1.32 -11.70 -3.53
C LEU A 58 -1.24 -12.82 -2.48
N ARG A 59 -2.19 -12.88 -1.53
CA ARG A 59 -2.21 -13.92 -0.49
C ARG A 59 -2.23 -15.33 -1.08
N GLY A 60 -3.12 -15.55 -2.06
CA GLY A 60 -3.27 -16.86 -2.70
C GLY A 60 -1.99 -17.32 -3.37
N THR A 61 -1.29 -16.42 -4.07
CA THR A 61 -0.02 -16.73 -4.71
C THR A 61 1.07 -17.08 -3.69
N LEU A 62 1.17 -16.33 -2.58
CA LEU A 62 2.12 -16.65 -1.51
C LEU A 62 1.81 -18.00 -0.84
N ASP A 63 0.53 -18.31 -0.63
CA ASP A 63 0.11 -19.61 -0.09
C ASP A 63 0.46 -20.77 -1.05
N GLU A 64 0.33 -20.58 -2.36
CA GLU A 64 0.76 -21.55 -3.37
C GLU A 64 2.28 -21.77 -3.35
N LEU A 65 3.07 -20.71 -3.22
CA LEU A 65 4.54 -20.83 -3.11
C LEU A 65 4.95 -21.56 -1.83
N ALA A 66 4.32 -21.23 -0.70
CA ALA A 66 4.56 -21.91 0.57
C ALA A 66 4.22 -23.42 0.49
N GLN A 67 3.17 -23.78 -0.25
CA GLN A 67 2.85 -25.19 -0.51
C GLN A 67 3.94 -25.89 -1.31
N LYS A 68 4.45 -25.26 -2.38
CA LYS A 68 5.57 -25.82 -3.18
C LYS A 68 6.85 -25.95 -2.34
N GLU A 69 7.14 -24.97 -1.49
CA GLU A 69 8.31 -24.93 -0.60
C GLU A 69 8.25 -26.01 0.50
N SER A 70 7.06 -26.38 0.99
CA SER A 70 6.90 -27.39 2.04
C SER A 70 7.56 -28.75 1.70
N ALA A 71 7.71 -29.05 0.40
CA ALA A 71 8.42 -30.23 -0.09
C ALA A 71 9.95 -30.18 0.13
N ILE A 72 10.50 -29.01 0.41
CA ILE A 72 11.94 -28.71 0.54
C ILE A 72 12.31 -28.33 1.98
N GLU A 73 11.46 -27.59 2.69
CA GLU A 73 11.74 -26.96 4.00
C GLU A 73 12.43 -27.91 4.99
N ASN A 74 11.87 -29.11 5.16
CA ASN A 74 12.34 -30.11 6.13
C ASN A 74 13.32 -31.14 5.57
N LYS A 75 13.82 -30.94 4.33
CA LYS A 75 14.81 -31.85 3.73
C LYS A 75 16.20 -31.58 4.30
N ASP A 76 16.84 -32.67 4.72
CA ASP A 76 18.24 -32.73 5.09
C ASP A 76 19.05 -33.20 3.88
N PHE A 77 19.63 -32.24 3.15
CA PHE A 77 20.35 -32.50 1.90
C PHE A 77 21.58 -33.39 2.09
N SER A 78 22.16 -33.42 3.29
CA SER A 78 23.31 -34.29 3.61
C SER A 78 22.98 -35.79 3.56
N LYS A 79 21.68 -36.12 3.63
CA LYS A 79 21.16 -37.49 3.58
C LYS A 79 20.69 -37.92 2.20
N LEU A 80 20.79 -37.05 1.19
CA LEU A 80 20.34 -37.32 -0.18
C LEU A 80 21.49 -37.76 -1.08
N SER A 81 21.19 -38.49 -2.15
CA SER A 81 22.17 -38.76 -3.21
C SER A 81 22.32 -37.56 -4.14
N ASP A 82 23.45 -37.48 -4.87
CA ASP A 82 23.66 -36.45 -5.89
C ASP A 82 22.50 -36.38 -6.90
N SER A 83 21.97 -37.53 -7.35
CA SER A 83 20.81 -37.58 -8.25
C SER A 83 19.54 -36.98 -7.67
N MET A 84 19.35 -37.04 -6.35
CA MET A 84 18.24 -36.38 -5.68
C MET A 84 18.50 -34.89 -5.54
N LEU A 85 19.75 -34.46 -5.34
CA LEU A 85 20.11 -33.04 -5.35
C LEU A 85 19.91 -32.42 -6.74
N GLU A 86 20.21 -33.14 -7.83
CA GLU A 86 19.92 -32.71 -9.20
C GLU A 86 18.43 -32.45 -9.45
N TYR A 87 17.55 -33.10 -8.69
CA TYR A 87 16.11 -32.84 -8.73
C TYR A 87 15.69 -31.61 -7.90
N TYR A 88 16.28 -31.42 -6.71
CA TYR A 88 15.88 -30.32 -5.82
C TYR A 88 16.52 -28.98 -6.16
N VAL A 89 17.75 -28.96 -6.69
CA VAL A 89 18.46 -27.73 -7.05
C VAL A 89 17.66 -26.87 -8.04
N PRO A 90 17.16 -27.40 -9.18
CA PRO A 90 16.35 -26.62 -10.11
C PRO A 90 15.05 -26.10 -9.48
N LYS A 91 14.42 -26.89 -8.62
CA LYS A 91 13.18 -26.50 -7.92
C LYS A 91 13.39 -25.36 -6.93
N MET A 92 14.50 -25.39 -6.19
CA MET A 92 14.85 -24.28 -5.30
C MET A 92 15.14 -23.02 -6.12
N THR A 93 15.87 -23.13 -7.22
CA THR A 93 16.13 -21.99 -8.12
C THR A 93 14.85 -21.40 -8.71
N GLU A 94 13.93 -22.24 -9.18
CA GLU A 94 12.63 -21.83 -9.69
C GLU A 94 11.80 -21.12 -8.61
N LEU A 95 11.66 -21.72 -7.43
CA LEU A 95 10.90 -21.13 -6.33
C LEU A 95 11.50 -19.82 -5.83
N THR A 96 12.83 -19.74 -5.73
CA THR A 96 13.51 -18.48 -5.40
C THR A 96 13.17 -17.40 -6.43
N GLY A 97 13.18 -17.74 -7.72
CA GLY A 97 12.78 -16.82 -8.79
C GLY A 97 11.32 -16.41 -8.71
N GLU A 98 10.41 -17.33 -8.38
CA GLU A 98 8.98 -17.03 -8.17
C GLU A 98 8.78 -16.05 -7.00
N TYR A 99 9.42 -16.29 -5.84
CA TYR A 99 9.38 -15.38 -4.70
C TYR A 99 9.97 -14.01 -5.04
N GLN A 100 11.11 -13.95 -5.72
CA GLN A 100 11.73 -12.70 -6.16
C GLN A 100 10.85 -11.92 -7.15
N SER A 101 10.14 -12.61 -8.04
CA SER A 101 9.19 -11.95 -8.96
C SER A 101 7.99 -11.36 -8.21
N ILE A 102 7.49 -12.06 -7.18
CA ILE A 102 6.42 -11.53 -6.33
C ILE A 102 6.92 -10.35 -5.51
N GLN A 103 8.15 -10.40 -4.98
CA GLN A 103 8.78 -9.30 -4.25
C GLN A 103 8.71 -7.99 -5.04
N LEU A 104 9.07 -8.01 -6.33
CA LEU A 104 9.00 -6.81 -7.18
C LEU A 104 7.59 -6.21 -7.26
N THR A 105 6.58 -7.07 -7.26
CA THR A 105 5.17 -6.63 -7.29
C THR A 105 4.75 -6.06 -5.94
N LEU A 106 5.18 -6.70 -4.84
CA LEU A 106 4.93 -6.23 -3.47
C LEU A 106 5.61 -4.89 -3.21
N ASP A 107 6.85 -4.70 -3.64
CA ASP A 107 7.60 -3.45 -3.52
C ASP A 107 6.88 -2.31 -4.26
N ALA A 108 6.36 -2.56 -5.46
CA ALA A 108 5.58 -1.58 -6.21
C ALA A 108 4.29 -1.19 -5.47
N LYS A 109 3.59 -2.16 -4.87
CA LYS A 109 2.40 -1.90 -4.06
C LYS A 109 2.71 -1.13 -2.77
N LEU A 110 3.79 -1.48 -2.09
CA LEU A 110 4.24 -0.78 -0.90
C LEU A 110 4.61 0.69 -1.22
N ALA A 111 5.26 0.93 -2.35
CA ALA A 111 5.54 2.28 -2.82
C ALA A 111 4.26 3.07 -3.11
N GLU A 112 3.25 2.45 -3.73
CA GLU A 112 1.94 3.07 -3.95
C GLU A 112 1.22 3.42 -2.64
N ASP A 113 1.18 2.48 -1.69
CA ASP A 113 0.55 2.68 -0.38
C ASP A 113 1.25 3.79 0.42
N ASN A 114 2.58 3.85 0.36
CA ASN A 114 3.34 4.93 0.98
C ASN A 114 3.07 6.27 0.31
N ALA A 115 3.01 6.34 -1.02
CA ALA A 115 2.68 7.57 -1.74
C ALA A 115 1.27 8.08 -1.41
N LYS A 116 0.28 7.19 -1.30
CA LYS A 116 -1.08 7.55 -0.84
C LYS A 116 -1.08 8.07 0.58
N ARG A 117 -0.34 7.44 1.49
CA ARG A 117 -0.22 7.89 2.87
C ARG A 117 0.44 9.26 2.95
N GLU A 118 1.50 9.49 2.18
CA GLU A 118 2.16 10.80 2.10
C GLU A 118 1.25 11.88 1.49
N ALA A 119 0.47 11.55 0.46
CA ALA A 119 -0.52 12.47 -0.11
C ALA A 119 -1.61 12.82 0.91
N ALA A 120 -2.16 11.83 1.63
CA ALA A 120 -3.14 12.04 2.68
C ALA A 120 -2.59 12.84 3.87
N LEU A 121 -1.28 12.86 4.10
CA LEU A 121 -0.65 13.73 5.11
C LEU A 121 -0.53 15.18 4.64
N LYS A 122 -0.58 15.44 3.34
CA LYS A 122 -0.56 16.78 2.75
C LYS A 122 -1.96 17.36 2.60
N GLU A 123 -2.97 16.52 2.53
CA GLU A 123 -4.36 16.95 2.56
C GLU A 123 -4.82 17.05 4.02
N ALA A 124 -5.58 18.09 4.33
CA ALA A 124 -6.17 18.21 5.65
C ALA A 124 -7.57 18.78 5.54
N MET A 125 -8.51 18.12 6.23
CA MET A 125 -9.89 18.59 6.30
C MET A 125 -10.01 19.63 7.41
N LEU A 126 -10.52 20.80 7.08
CA LEU A 126 -10.85 21.87 8.03
C LEU A 126 -12.36 22.06 8.07
N ASN A 127 -12.94 21.97 9.26
CA ASN A 127 -14.34 22.33 9.43
C ASN A 127 -14.48 23.84 9.59
N ALA A 128 -15.34 24.44 8.78
CA ALA A 128 -15.55 25.87 8.72
C ALA A 128 -17.01 26.25 8.93
N THR A 129 -17.20 27.40 9.55
CA THR A 129 -18.47 28.14 9.58
C THR A 129 -18.28 29.40 8.75
N VAL A 130 -19.01 29.52 7.64
CA VAL A 130 -18.91 30.64 6.70
C VAL A 130 -20.00 31.66 7.00
N ILE A 131 -19.61 32.90 7.28
CA ILE A 131 -20.50 34.03 7.55
C ILE A 131 -20.56 34.88 6.28
N ASN A 132 -21.73 34.95 5.66
CA ASN A 132 -21.96 35.83 4.51
C ASN A 132 -22.20 37.27 5.00
N ASN A 133 -21.13 38.03 5.20
CA ASN A 133 -21.19 39.46 5.51
C ASN A 133 -21.17 40.34 4.25
N THR A 134 -21.64 39.80 3.13
CA THR A 134 -21.80 40.53 1.86
C THR A 134 -23.26 40.89 1.62
N GLU A 135 -23.50 41.69 0.58
CA GLU A 135 -24.84 42.00 0.08
C GLU A 135 -25.41 40.93 -0.88
N PHE A 136 -24.64 39.89 -1.18
CA PHE A 136 -24.99 38.88 -2.18
C PHE A 136 -25.83 37.75 -1.60
N THR A 137 -26.74 37.22 -2.43
CA THR A 137 -27.31 35.88 -2.22
C THR A 137 -26.44 34.88 -2.94
N ILE A 138 -25.74 34.04 -2.19
CA ILE A 138 -24.77 33.08 -2.72
C ILE A 138 -25.51 31.83 -3.19
N THR A 139 -25.35 31.46 -4.47
CA THR A 139 -25.95 30.24 -5.05
C THR A 139 -24.94 29.16 -5.37
N GLU A 140 -23.66 29.51 -5.42
CA GLU A 140 -22.54 28.58 -5.58
C GLU A 140 -21.36 29.14 -4.78
N MET A 141 -20.61 28.27 -4.11
CA MET A 141 -19.39 28.63 -3.40
C MET A 141 -18.36 27.54 -3.59
N VAL A 142 -17.17 27.89 -4.07
CA VAL A 142 -16.05 26.95 -4.25
C VAL A 142 -14.79 27.52 -3.60
N LEU A 143 -13.95 26.64 -3.08
CA LEU A 143 -12.59 26.98 -2.68
C LEU A 143 -11.68 26.79 -3.89
N HIS A 144 -10.87 27.79 -4.18
CA HIS A 144 -9.86 27.76 -5.23
C HIS A 144 -8.48 27.80 -4.58
N ASP A 145 -7.69 26.75 -4.80
CA ASP A 145 -6.27 26.74 -4.48
C ASP A 145 -5.49 27.40 -5.63
N MET A 146 -5.09 28.64 -5.41
CA MET A 146 -4.36 29.43 -6.41
C MET A 146 -2.94 28.92 -6.64
N THR A 147 -2.41 28.09 -5.74
CA THR A 147 -1.08 27.50 -5.87
C THR A 147 -1.07 26.38 -6.90
N SER A 148 -2.13 25.56 -6.92
CA SER A 148 -2.28 24.43 -7.84
C SER A 148 -3.27 24.67 -8.99
N ASP A 149 -4.00 25.79 -8.99
CA ASP A 149 -5.06 26.14 -9.96
C ASP A 149 -6.20 25.10 -9.97
N GLU A 150 -6.55 24.60 -8.78
CA GLU A 150 -7.57 23.59 -8.58
C GLU A 150 -8.76 24.14 -7.77
N TYR A 151 -9.97 23.72 -8.16
CA TYR A 151 -11.22 24.13 -7.53
C TYR A 151 -11.87 22.96 -6.79
N SER A 152 -12.43 23.24 -5.62
CA SER A 152 -13.27 22.28 -4.90
C SER A 152 -14.61 22.08 -5.61
N ALA A 153 -15.35 21.04 -5.18
CA ALA A 153 -16.78 20.97 -5.45
C ALA A 153 -17.53 22.14 -4.79
N ASN A 154 -18.80 22.35 -5.20
CA ASN A 154 -19.65 23.36 -4.60
C ASN A 154 -19.90 23.06 -3.11
N LEU A 155 -19.44 23.96 -2.25
CA LEU A 155 -19.46 23.86 -0.80
C LEU A 155 -20.85 24.05 -0.18
N LEU A 156 -21.83 24.56 -0.95
CA LEU A 156 -23.21 24.71 -0.47
C LEU A 156 -24.02 23.41 -0.55
N GLY A 157 -23.65 22.52 -1.47
CA GLY A 157 -24.52 21.44 -1.93
C GLY A 157 -25.58 21.90 -2.95
N ASP A 158 -26.28 20.95 -3.55
CA ASP A 158 -27.21 21.20 -4.64
C ASP A 158 -28.47 21.95 -4.19
N GLY A 159 -28.77 23.07 -4.87
CA GLY A 159 -29.98 23.86 -4.64
C GLY A 159 -30.00 24.65 -3.33
N ILE A 160 -28.90 24.70 -2.60
CA ILE A 160 -28.75 25.49 -1.38
C ILE A 160 -28.26 26.89 -1.73
N THR A 161 -28.85 27.89 -1.07
CA THR A 161 -28.46 29.29 -1.21
C THR A 161 -28.19 29.90 0.17
N VAL A 162 -27.20 30.78 0.27
CA VAL A 162 -26.90 31.53 1.49
C VAL A 162 -27.20 32.99 1.26
N ALA A 163 -28.30 33.47 1.83
CA ALA A 163 -28.71 34.87 1.73
C ALA A 163 -27.71 35.80 2.45
N ALA A 164 -27.74 37.08 2.07
CA ALA A 164 -26.95 38.12 2.72
C ALA A 164 -27.21 38.15 4.24
N GLY A 165 -26.14 38.16 5.04
CA GLY A 165 -26.18 38.14 6.51
C GLY A 165 -26.39 36.77 7.15
N TYR A 166 -26.55 35.70 6.37
CA TYR A 166 -26.72 34.34 6.90
C TYR A 166 -25.40 33.61 7.06
N THR A 167 -25.41 32.58 7.90
CA THR A 167 -24.26 31.73 8.21
C THR A 167 -24.49 30.32 7.69
N LEU A 168 -23.51 29.77 6.99
CA LEU A 168 -23.41 28.36 6.63
C LEU A 168 -22.50 27.65 7.63
N VAL A 169 -22.99 26.59 8.25
CA VAL A 169 -22.27 25.82 9.27
C VAL A 169 -21.89 24.45 8.73
N GLY A 170 -20.77 23.90 9.21
CA GLY A 170 -20.33 22.55 8.87
C GLY A 170 -19.82 22.40 7.44
N VAL A 171 -19.12 23.42 6.93
CA VAL A 171 -18.44 23.35 5.64
C VAL A 171 -17.12 22.62 5.83
N ASP A 172 -16.94 21.49 5.15
CA ASP A 172 -15.65 20.81 5.14
C ASP A 172 -14.80 21.35 3.98
N LEU A 173 -13.61 21.84 4.33
CA LEU A 173 -12.64 22.39 3.39
C LEU A 173 -11.47 21.42 3.26
N ASP A 174 -11.29 20.89 2.06
CA ASP A 174 -10.10 20.12 1.71
C ASP A 174 -8.97 21.07 1.33
N ILE A 175 -8.01 21.23 2.24
CA ILE A 175 -6.82 22.07 2.01
C ILE A 175 -5.59 21.21 1.76
N LYS A 176 -4.69 21.72 0.91
CA LYS A 176 -3.35 21.16 0.71
C LYS A 176 -2.35 21.96 1.55
N ILE A 177 -1.63 21.30 2.45
CA ILE A 177 -0.70 21.93 3.41
C ILE A 177 0.48 22.60 2.71
N ASP A 178 0.85 22.15 1.51
CA ASP A 178 1.92 22.75 0.70
C ASP A 178 1.44 23.94 -0.16
N SER A 179 0.14 24.21 -0.20
CA SER A 179 -0.41 25.41 -0.83
C SER A 179 -0.25 26.63 0.08
N ALA A 180 -0.14 27.81 -0.54
CA ALA A 180 0.15 29.07 0.15
C ALA A 180 -0.89 30.16 -0.09
N GLN A 181 -1.73 29.99 -1.12
CA GLN A 181 -2.69 31.00 -1.55
C GLN A 181 -4.02 30.36 -1.91
N TRP A 182 -5.09 30.89 -1.34
CA TRP A 182 -6.45 30.44 -1.59
C TRP A 182 -7.39 31.61 -1.78
N GLU A 183 -8.46 31.38 -2.52
CA GLU A 183 -9.60 32.27 -2.58
C GLU A 183 -10.90 31.47 -2.52
N ILE A 184 -11.95 32.08 -1.98
CA ILE A 184 -13.31 31.58 -2.13
C ILE A 184 -13.93 32.30 -3.32
N VAL A 185 -14.44 31.54 -4.27
CA VAL A 185 -15.19 32.07 -5.40
C VAL A 185 -16.66 31.77 -5.19
N ILE A 186 -17.49 32.80 -5.20
CA ILE A 186 -18.94 32.67 -5.12
C ILE A 186 -19.58 33.03 -6.45
N LYS A 187 -20.79 32.51 -6.69
CA LYS A 187 -21.73 33.08 -7.67
C LYS A 187 -22.96 33.62 -6.96
N ASP A 188 -23.42 34.78 -7.41
CA ASP A 188 -24.69 35.36 -6.98
C ASP A 188 -25.89 34.77 -7.76
N ASP A 189 -27.10 35.15 -7.36
CA ASP A 189 -28.36 34.77 -8.01
C ASP A 189 -28.52 35.32 -9.45
N GLY A 190 -27.72 36.32 -9.82
CA GLY A 190 -27.55 36.80 -11.19
C GLY A 190 -26.54 36.00 -12.02
N GLY A 191 -25.86 35.02 -11.42
CA GLY A 191 -24.83 34.19 -12.05
C GLY A 191 -23.46 34.87 -12.17
N LYS A 192 -23.26 36.03 -11.54
CA LYS A 192 -21.98 36.76 -11.55
C LYS A 192 -21.05 36.20 -10.48
N ALA A 193 -19.79 35.99 -10.86
CA ALA A 193 -18.76 35.46 -9.97
C ALA A 193 -18.00 36.57 -9.24
N TYR A 194 -17.61 36.29 -8.00
CA TYR A 194 -16.79 37.17 -7.17
C TYR A 194 -15.76 36.36 -6.40
N SER A 195 -14.51 36.84 -6.36
CA SER A 195 -13.41 36.20 -5.64
C SER A 195 -13.12 36.90 -4.31
N PHE A 196 -12.84 36.08 -3.29
CA PHE A 196 -12.55 36.51 -1.92
C PHE A 196 -11.22 35.91 -1.49
N VAL A 197 -10.18 36.74 -1.41
CA VAL A 197 -8.85 36.27 -1.01
C VAL A 197 -8.89 35.78 0.43
N CYS A 198 -8.40 34.57 0.67
CA CYS A 198 -8.34 33.94 1.98
C CYS A 198 -7.02 34.25 2.70
N GLY A 199 -7.04 34.14 4.03
CA GLY A 199 -5.83 34.04 4.83
C GLY A 199 -5.11 32.68 4.66
N ASP A 200 -4.02 32.50 5.40
CA ASP A 200 -3.25 31.25 5.40
C ASP A 200 -3.95 30.15 6.22
N PHE A 201 -4.50 29.14 5.54
CA PHE A 201 -5.12 27.99 6.20
C PHE A 201 -4.12 27.10 6.95
N ASN A 202 -2.81 27.23 6.73
CA ASN A 202 -1.82 26.47 7.51
C ASN A 202 -1.72 26.94 8.96
N GLN A 203 -2.20 28.16 9.27
CA GLN A 203 -2.30 28.70 10.63
C GLN A 203 -3.67 28.42 11.28
N ALA A 204 -4.59 27.77 10.56
CA ALA A 204 -5.94 27.50 11.02
C ALA A 204 -5.98 26.37 12.06
N SER A 205 -6.86 26.52 13.06
CA SER A 205 -7.13 25.49 14.06
C SER A 205 -7.83 24.28 13.44
N ARG A 206 -7.44 23.08 13.85
CA ARG A 206 -8.11 21.84 13.48
C ARG A 206 -9.41 21.59 14.24
N GLU A 207 -9.67 22.35 15.29
CA GLU A 207 -10.94 22.30 16.05
C GLU A 207 -12.08 23.01 15.31
N GLY A 208 -11.74 23.81 14.31
CA GLY A 208 -12.68 24.52 13.45
C GLY A 208 -12.28 25.97 13.24
N ILE A 209 -12.83 26.58 12.19
CA ILE A 209 -12.64 27.99 11.87
C ILE A 209 -13.95 28.71 11.57
N TYR A 210 -13.93 30.03 11.69
CA TYR A 210 -14.90 30.94 11.12
C TYR A 210 -14.29 31.63 9.90
N ILE A 211 -15.06 31.74 8.82
CA ILE A 211 -14.69 32.47 7.61
C ILE A 211 -15.72 33.57 7.38
N THR A 212 -15.30 34.83 7.45
CA THR A 212 -16.19 35.97 7.20
C THR A 212 -15.94 36.53 5.80
N LEU A 213 -16.93 36.40 4.92
CA LEU A 213 -16.87 36.96 3.57
C LEU A 213 -17.30 38.43 3.59
N SER A 214 -16.41 39.33 3.18
CA SER A 214 -16.70 40.76 3.06
C SER A 214 -16.30 41.26 1.67
N TYR A 215 -17.15 42.10 1.06
CA TYR A 215 -16.92 42.65 -0.27
C TYR A 215 -16.92 44.17 -0.24
N ASP A 216 -15.86 44.78 -0.75
CA ASP A 216 -15.80 46.22 -0.99
C ASP A 216 -16.23 46.50 -2.43
N SER A 217 -17.45 47.00 -2.60
CA SER A 217 -18.02 47.32 -3.92
C SER A 217 -17.37 48.55 -4.58
N THR A 218 -16.69 49.40 -3.82
CA THR A 218 -15.96 50.55 -4.36
C THR A 218 -14.62 50.13 -4.94
N ALA A 219 -13.90 49.24 -4.23
CA ALA A 219 -12.63 48.69 -4.69
C ALA A 219 -12.81 47.49 -5.66
N GLY A 220 -13.98 46.85 -5.64
CA GLY A 220 -14.27 45.65 -6.42
C GLY A 220 -13.56 44.40 -5.88
N THR A 221 -13.20 44.38 -4.60
CA THR A 221 -12.36 43.35 -3.98
C THR A 221 -13.10 42.61 -2.85
N GLY A 222 -13.00 41.28 -2.83
CA GLY A 222 -13.49 40.44 -1.74
C GLY A 222 -12.37 39.96 -0.82
N VAL A 223 -12.67 39.83 0.46
CA VAL A 223 -11.78 39.25 1.48
C VAL A 223 -12.56 38.19 2.28
N ALA A 224 -11.92 37.05 2.50
CA ALA A 224 -12.38 35.98 3.39
C ALA A 224 -11.48 35.96 4.63
N ASP A 225 -11.93 36.60 5.71
CA ASP A 225 -11.20 36.67 6.97
C ASP A 225 -11.34 35.36 7.75
N ILE A 226 -10.22 34.74 8.13
CA ILE A 226 -10.17 33.44 8.81
C ILE A 226 -9.88 33.68 10.29
N GLN A 227 -10.72 33.12 11.15
CA GLN A 227 -10.55 33.14 12.61
C GLN A 227 -10.68 31.74 13.17
N ASN A 228 -9.80 31.38 14.10
CA ASN A 228 -9.90 30.12 14.83
C ASN A 228 -11.11 30.16 15.77
N GLN A 229 -11.82 29.03 15.91
CA GLN A 229 -12.88 28.88 16.91
C GLN A 229 -12.34 28.93 18.34
#